data_AF-X7E2R3-F1
#
_entry.id   AF-X7E2R3-F1
#
_cell.length_a   1.000
_cell.length_b   1.000
_cell.length_c   1.000
_cell.angle_alpha   90.00
_cell.angle_beta   90.00
_cell.angle_gamma   90.00
#
_symmetry.space_group_name_H-M   'P 1'
#
loop_
_entity.id
_entity.type
_entity.pdbx_description
1 polymer ?
#
loop_
_entity_poly.entity_id
_entity_poly.type
_entity_poly.pdbx_seq_one_letter_code
_entity_poly.pdbx_strand_id
1 'polypeptide(L)'
;MFDMSHLTTLSEALEQSVINNDIEEIQRLCQVNDDFIRTIEPLVNDKQGNESIKHFISVHQSATRLIRDVHVEMQKQLYQTNKTRKNVNKYKGVKNAE
;
A
#
# COMPACT_ATOMS: atom_id res chain seq x y z
N MET A 1 -2.06 -0.12 -28.05
CA MET A 1 -2.47 -1.51 -27.78
C MET A 1 -2.21 -1.76 -26.33
N PHE A 2 -3.19 -2.27 -25.58
CA PHE A 2 -3.00 -2.59 -24.17
C PHE A 2 -1.92 -3.68 -24.02
N ASP A 3 -0.92 -3.46 -23.18
CA ASP A 3 0.19 -4.40 -23.02
C ASP A 3 -0.13 -5.44 -21.95
N MET A 4 -0.67 -6.58 -22.40
CA MET A 4 -1.01 -7.71 -21.54
C MET A 4 0.23 -8.35 -20.89
N SER A 5 1.38 -8.31 -21.56
CA SER A 5 2.62 -8.86 -20.98
C SER A 5 3.05 -8.01 -19.80
N HIS A 6 3.02 -6.69 -19.97
CA HIS A 6 3.32 -5.75 -18.90
C HIS A 6 2.35 -5.88 -17.73
N LEU A 7 1.05 -6.03 -18.00
CA LEU A 7 0.05 -6.28 -16.94
C LEU A 7 0.37 -7.53 -16.13
N THR A 8 0.76 -8.62 -16.81
CA THR A 8 1.07 -9.90 -16.16
C THR A 8 2.30 -9.77 -15.26
N THR A 9 3.38 -9.21 -15.79
CA THR A 9 4.62 -8.99 -15.02
C THR A 9 4.38 -8.05 -13.84
N LEU A 10 3.60 -6.98 -14.02
CA LEU A 10 3.23 -6.08 -12.94
C LEU A 10 2.39 -6.77 -11.87
N SER A 11 1.45 -7.63 -12.27
CA SER A 11 0.61 -8.40 -11.35
C SER A 11 1.46 -9.31 -10.47
N GLU A 12 2.36 -10.08 -11.08
CA GLU A 12 3.26 -11.00 -10.37
C GLU A 12 4.19 -10.24 -9.41
N ALA A 13 4.81 -9.15 -9.86
CA ALA A 13 5.69 -8.34 -9.02
C ALA A 13 4.95 -7.70 -7.84
N LEU A 14 3.73 -7.21 -8.08
CA LEU A 14 2.90 -6.61 -7.04
C LEU A 14 2.41 -7.66 -6.05
N GLU A 15 2.00 -8.83 -6.52
CA GLU A 15 1.57 -9.95 -5.68
C GLU A 15 2.72 -10.42 -4.77
N GLN A 16 3.93 -10.58 -5.34
CA GLN A 16 5.11 -10.95 -4.56
C GLN A 16 5.46 -9.90 -3.50
N SER A 17 5.30 -8.62 -3.83
CA SER A 17 5.56 -7.52 -2.89
C SER A 17 4.51 -7.51 -1.76
N VAL A 18 3.25 -7.80 -2.06
CA VAL A 18 2.19 -7.99 -1.05
C VAL A 18 2.50 -9.16 -0.13
N ILE A 19 2.91 -10.31 -0.67
CA ILE A 19 3.30 -11.49 0.11
C ILE A 19 4.47 -11.16 1.05
N ASN A 20 5.46 -10.43 0.55
CA ASN A 20 6.64 -10.04 1.31
C ASN A 20 6.37 -8.88 2.30
N ASN A 21 5.18 -8.29 2.28
CA ASN A 21 4.85 -7.04 2.97
C ASN A 21 5.83 -5.89 2.67
N ASP A 22 6.37 -5.85 1.45
CA ASP A 22 7.31 -4.83 1.01
C ASP A 22 6.55 -3.55 0.61
N ILE A 23 6.30 -2.69 1.59
CA ILE A 23 5.47 -1.49 1.42
C ILE A 23 6.12 -0.48 0.46
N GLU A 24 7.44 -0.35 0.49
CA GLU A 24 8.17 0.58 -0.36
C GLU A 24 8.09 0.12 -1.82
N GLU A 25 8.29 -1.17 -2.06
CA GLU A 25 8.21 -1.72 -3.41
C GLU A 25 6.78 -1.65 -3.97
N ILE A 26 5.76 -1.93 -3.16
CA ILE A 26 4.36 -1.74 -3.56
C ILE A 26 4.11 -0.30 -4.01
N GLN A 27 4.54 0.70 -3.21
CA GLN A 27 4.36 2.10 -3.55
C GLN A 27 5.10 2.47 -4.83
N ARG A 28 6.35 2.00 -4.98
CA ARG A 28 7.17 2.24 -6.18
C ARG A 28 6.51 1.66 -7.43
N LEU A 29 6.06 0.40 -7.37
CA LEU A 29 5.39 -0.28 -8.48
C LEU A 29 4.12 0.44 -8.90
N CYS A 30 3.27 0.85 -7.95
CA CYS A 30 2.05 1.60 -8.27
C CYS A 30 2.34 2.99 -8.82
N GLN A 31 3.37 3.71 -8.33
CA GLN A 31 3.73 5.04 -8.82
C GLN A 31 4.32 4.99 -10.23
N VAL A 32 5.26 4.09 -10.48
CA VAL A 32 5.93 3.95 -11.80
C VAL A 32 4.92 3.54 -12.88
N ASN A 33 3.88 2.80 -12.51
CA ASN A 33 2.88 2.29 -13.45
C ASN A 33 1.53 3.01 -13.36
N ASP A 34 1.42 4.14 -12.66
CA ASP A 34 0.14 4.83 -12.41
C ASP A 34 -0.60 5.17 -13.72
N ASP A 35 0.13 5.70 -14.70
CA ASP A 35 -0.44 6.01 -16.02
C ASP A 35 -0.95 4.74 -16.71
N PHE A 36 -0.18 3.66 -16.70
CA PHE A 36 -0.60 2.37 -17.29
C PHE A 36 -1.83 1.81 -16.58
N ILE A 37 -1.86 1.82 -15.25
CA ILE A 37 -2.97 1.33 -14.43
C ILE A 37 -4.26 2.07 -14.77
N ARG A 38 -4.20 3.39 -15.00
CA ARG A 38 -5.36 4.20 -15.39
C ARG A 38 -5.90 3.90 -16.78
N THR A 39 -5.10 3.25 -17.64
CA THR A 39 -5.55 2.83 -18.97
C THR A 39 -6.24 1.46 -18.99
N ILE A 40 -6.28 0.74 -17.87
CA ILE A 40 -6.89 -0.58 -17.79
C ILE A 40 -8.40 -0.47 -17.96
N GLU A 41 -8.92 -1.06 -19.04
CA GLU A 41 -10.33 -1.14 -19.36
C GLU A 41 -10.70 -2.58 -19.78
N PRO A 42 -11.97 -2.99 -19.62
CA PRO A 42 -12.43 -4.29 -20.10
C PRO A 42 -12.18 -4.48 -21.60
N LEU A 43 -11.59 -5.61 -21.98
CA LEU A 43 -11.29 -5.93 -23.37
C LEU A 43 -12.51 -6.55 -24.05
N VAL A 44 -12.85 -6.05 -25.25
CA VAL A 44 -13.99 -6.57 -26.04
C VAL A 44 -13.63 -7.94 -26.61
N ASN A 45 -14.45 -8.95 -26.33
CA ASN A 45 -14.31 -10.33 -26.82
C ASN A 45 -13.03 -11.08 -26.39
N ASP A 46 -12.22 -10.54 -25.48
CA ASP A 46 -11.06 -11.23 -24.92
C ASP A 46 -11.32 -11.67 -23.47
N LYS A 47 -11.81 -12.90 -23.31
CA LYS A 47 -12.09 -13.46 -21.99
C LYS A 47 -10.82 -13.65 -21.17
N GLN A 48 -9.73 -14.11 -21.78
CA GLN A 48 -8.51 -14.43 -21.06
C GLN A 48 -7.83 -13.15 -20.55
N GLY A 49 -7.73 -12.13 -21.41
CA GLY A 49 -7.20 -10.82 -21.00
C GLY A 49 -8.03 -10.19 -19.89
N ASN A 50 -9.36 -10.32 -19.93
CA ASN A 50 -10.22 -9.86 -18.86
C ASN A 50 -10.04 -10.61 -17.53
N GLU A 51 -9.73 -11.92 -17.54
CA GLU A 51 -9.39 -12.64 -16.31
C GLU A 51 -8.07 -12.16 -15.71
N SER A 52 -7.05 -11.90 -16.54
CA SER A 52 -5.80 -11.29 -16.08
C SER A 52 -6.01 -9.88 -15.51
N ILE A 53 -6.88 -9.06 -16.12
CA ILE A 53 -7.27 -7.75 -15.58
C ILE A 53 -7.96 -7.89 -14.22
N LYS A 54 -8.89 -8.84 -14.07
CA LYS A 54 -9.55 -9.10 -12.78
C LYS A 54 -8.55 -9.53 -11.71
N HIS A 55 -7.61 -10.41 -12.07
CA HIS A 55 -6.55 -10.84 -11.17
C HIS A 55 -5.72 -9.64 -10.70
N PHE A 56 -5.23 -8.81 -11.63
CA PHE A 56 -4.51 -7.58 -11.30
C PHE A 56 -5.30 -6.68 -10.35
N ILE A 57 -6.59 -6.44 -10.64
CA ILE A 57 -7.47 -5.62 -9.78
C ILE A 57 -7.53 -6.17 -8.36
N SER A 58 -7.64 -7.49 -8.20
CA SER A 58 -7.69 -8.15 -6.89
C SER A 58 -6.38 -7.97 -6.12
N VAL A 59 -5.24 -8.15 -6.78
CA VAL A 59 -3.90 -7.93 -6.19
C VAL A 59 -3.73 -6.46 -5.80
N HIS A 60 -4.07 -5.52 -6.68
CA HIS A 60 -3.97 -4.09 -6.42
C HIS A 60 -4.85 -3.64 -5.24
N GLN A 61 -6.05 -4.20 -5.09
CA GLN A 61 -6.90 -3.96 -3.92
C GLN A 61 -6.26 -4.46 -2.63
N SER A 62 -5.62 -5.62 -2.67
CA SER A 62 -4.92 -6.21 -1.51
C SER A 62 -3.73 -5.35 -1.10
N ALA A 63 -2.92 -4.90 -2.07
CA ALA A 63 -1.84 -3.94 -1.86
C ALA A 63 -2.33 -2.62 -1.23
N THR A 64 -3.44 -2.09 -1.72
CA THR A 64 -4.06 -0.85 -1.18
C THR A 64 -4.51 -1.04 0.27
N ARG A 65 -5.09 -2.18 0.62
CA ARG A 65 -5.49 -2.50 2.00
C ARG A 65 -4.28 -2.56 2.92
N LEU A 66 -3.23 -3.26 2.50
CA LEU A 66 -2.00 -3.37 3.28
C LEU A 66 -1.38 -1.99 3.58
N ILE A 67 -1.27 -1.11 2.58
CA ILE A 67 -0.79 0.27 2.79
C ILE A 67 -1.65 1.03 3.80
N ARG A 68 -2.98 0.90 3.71
CA ARG A 68 -3.91 1.55 4.66
C ARG A 68 -3.70 1.04 6.08
N ASP A 69 -3.55 -0.27 6.25
CA ASP A 69 -3.35 -0.89 7.56
C ASP A 69 -2.03 -0.43 8.19
N VAL A 70 -0.95 -0.39 7.40
CA VAL A 70 0.34 0.15 7.85
C VAL A 70 0.21 1.62 8.23
N HIS A 71 -0.49 2.43 7.43
CA HIS A 71 -0.71 3.84 7.74
C HIS A 71 -1.46 4.03 9.07
N VAL A 72 -2.52 3.25 9.31
CA VAL A 72 -3.28 3.27 10.57
C VAL A 72 -2.38 2.87 11.74
N GLU A 73 -1.54 1.85 11.58
CA GLU A 73 -0.64 1.41 12.65
C GLU A 73 0.43 2.47 12.97
N MET A 74 1.03 3.09 11.95
CA MET A 74 1.96 4.20 12.14
C MET A 74 1.31 5.37 12.89
N GLN A 75 0.07 5.72 12.56
CA GLN A 75 -0.66 6.78 13.28
C GLN A 75 -0.87 6.44 14.77
N LYS A 76 -1.21 5.18 15.09
CA LYS A 76 -1.34 4.73 16.48
C LYS A 76 -0.02 4.85 17.23
N GLN A 77 1.10 4.41 16.63
CA GLN A 77 2.43 4.49 17.24
C GLN A 77 2.86 5.94 17.49
N LEU A 78 2.58 6.85 16.56
CA LEU A 78 2.83 8.28 16.74
C LEU A 78 2.00 8.86 17.89
N TYR A 79 0.72 8.50 17.98
CA TYR A 79 -0.15 8.93 19.08
C TYR A 79 0.36 8.42 20.43
N GLN A 80 0.71 7.13 20.54
CA GLN A 80 1.27 6.54 21.75
C GLN A 80 2.58 7.24 22.16
N THR A 81 3.49 7.46 21.20
CA THR A 81 4.76 8.16 21.45
C THR A 81 4.53 9.58 21.98
N ASN A 82 3.59 10.32 21.38
CA ASN A 82 3.23 11.67 21.82
C ASN A 82 2.58 11.67 23.21
N LYS A 83 1.71 10.70 23.52
CA LYS A 83 1.10 10.53 24.85
C LYS A 83 2.16 10.24 25.91
N THR A 84 3.07 9.31 25.63
CA THR A 84 4.19 8.98 26.54
C THR A 84 5.09 10.19 26.78
N ARG A 85 5.45 10.93 25.72
CA ARG A 85 6.24 12.18 25.85
C ARG A 85 5.54 13.23 26.72
N LYS A 86 4.23 13.45 26.56
CA LYS A 86 3.45 14.37 27.42
C LYS A 86 3.41 13.91 28.88
N ASN A 87 3.28 12.62 29.13
CA ASN A 87 3.26 12.06 30.49
C ASN A 87 4.64 12.16 31.17
N VAL A 88 5.73 11.92 30.45
CA VAL A 88 7.10 12.10 30.96
C VAL A 88 7.40 13.58 31.25
N ASN A 89 6.92 14.50 30.41
CA ASN A 89 7.14 15.94 30.64
C ASN A 89 6.39 16.44 31.89
N LYS A 90 5.18 15.92 32.16
CA LYS A 90 4.48 16.15 33.44
C LYS A 90 5.27 15.62 34.63
N TYR A 91 5.86 14.44 34.53
CA TYR A 91 6.67 13.86 35.62
C TYR A 91 7.95 14.63 35.91
N LYS A 92 8.58 15.26 34.91
CA LYS A 92 9.75 16.13 35.11
C LYS A 92 9.39 17.50 35.71
N GLY A 93 8.20 18.04 35.43
CA GLY A 93 7.74 19.31 35.99
C GLY A 93 7.29 19.24 37.46
N VAL A 94 7.05 18.05 38.00
CA VAL A 94 6.58 17.86 39.39
C VAL A 94 7.74 17.68 40.39
N LYS A 95 8.99 17.53 39.94
CA LYS A 95 10.16 17.38 40.83
C LYS A 95 10.86 18.67 41.25
N ASN A 96 10.42 19.84 40.76
CA ASN A 96 11.02 21.14 41.11
C ASN A 96 10.01 22.12 41.74
N ALA A 97 8.98 21.61 42.42
CA ALA A 97 8.15 22.40 43.31
C ALA A 97 8.52 22.06 44.76
N GLU A 98 9.69 22.53 45.19
CA GLU A 98 10.02 22.75 46.62
C GLU A 98 9.87 24.24 46.93
#